data_AF-A0A3N5PH31-F1
#
_entry.id   AF-A0A3N5PH31-F1
#
_cell.length_a   1.000
_cell.length_b   1.000
_cell.length_c   1.000
_cell.angle_alpha   90.00
_cell.angle_beta   90.00
_cell.angle_gamma   90.00
#
_symmetry.space_group_name_H-M   'P 1'
#
loop_
_entity.id
_entity.type
_entity.pdbx_description
1 polymer ?
#
loop_
_entity_poly.entity_id
_entity_poly.type
_entity_poly.pdbx_seq_one_letter_code
_entity_poly.pdbx_strand_id
1 'polypeptide(L)'
;METETRKAFETFLPVFEFALQKISGSDRRIYLAQLSKSLGYGGMKIVCDHFDIDFKTLQKGINEIETGAFRIDAFDKRGRKKIEVSMPNLLNDIKDIVDSESQTDPRFEDNRLFTRITPGVIKTQLHKKGYKLEELPTNQTIYNKVNELGYSFSTIQKTKPIKKIAETDAIFKKNKADK
;
A
#
# COMPACT_ATOMS: atom_id res chain seq x y z
N MET A 1 34.05 17.79 -32.37
CA MET A 1 33.13 17.07 -33.25
C MET A 1 33.31 17.59 -34.66
N GLU A 2 33.25 16.71 -35.64
CA GLU A 2 33.13 17.13 -37.04
C GLU A 2 31.79 17.86 -37.20
N THR A 3 31.82 19.04 -37.81
CA THR A 3 30.64 19.89 -38.02
C THR A 3 29.54 19.16 -38.81
N GLU A 4 29.92 18.17 -39.59
CA GLU A 4 29.05 17.34 -40.42
C GLU A 4 28.14 16.42 -39.60
N THR A 5 28.66 15.79 -38.53
CA THR A 5 27.87 14.85 -37.71
C THR A 5 26.76 15.57 -36.96
N ARG A 6 27.02 16.80 -36.51
CA ARG A 6 26.02 17.66 -35.88
C ARG A 6 24.91 18.07 -36.87
N LYS A 7 25.29 18.48 -38.08
CA LYS A 7 24.33 18.86 -39.12
C LYS A 7 23.45 17.68 -39.55
N ALA A 8 24.04 16.48 -39.65
CA ALA A 8 23.30 15.25 -39.89
C ALA A 8 22.30 14.96 -38.75
N PHE A 9 22.74 15.05 -37.50
CA PHE A 9 21.87 14.87 -36.34
C PHE A 9 20.66 15.81 -36.36
N GLU A 10 20.89 17.11 -36.59
CA GLU A 10 19.84 18.13 -36.68
C GLU A 10 18.84 17.82 -37.82
N THR A 11 19.32 17.26 -38.93
CA THR A 11 18.47 16.87 -40.07
C THR A 11 17.54 15.70 -39.72
N PHE A 12 18.00 14.75 -38.91
CA PHE A 12 17.24 13.54 -38.53
C PHE A 12 16.44 13.68 -37.22
N LEU A 13 16.49 14.83 -36.55
CA LEU A 13 15.72 15.08 -35.32
C LEU A 13 14.25 14.66 -35.39
N PRO A 14 13.47 15.00 -36.45
CA PRO A 14 12.05 14.61 -36.51
C PRO A 14 11.83 13.09 -36.50
N VAL A 15 12.76 12.32 -37.08
CA VAL A 15 12.71 10.86 -37.11
C VAL A 15 12.98 10.29 -35.71
N PHE A 16 13.96 10.86 -35.01
CA PHE A 16 14.29 10.46 -33.65
C PHE A 16 13.16 10.79 -32.67
N GLU A 17 12.55 11.96 -32.81
CA GLU A 17 11.37 12.36 -32.03
C GLU A 17 10.18 11.42 -32.26
N PHE A 18 9.92 11.05 -33.52
CA PHE A 18 8.87 10.07 -33.85
C PHE A 18 9.14 8.70 -33.20
N ALA A 19 10.38 8.22 -33.23
CA ALA A 19 10.76 6.98 -32.55
C ALA A 19 10.55 7.07 -31.04
N LEU A 20 10.94 8.18 -30.41
CA LEU A 20 10.78 8.44 -28.97
C LEU A 20 9.33 8.46 -28.49
N GLN A 21 8.37 8.78 -29.37
CA GLN A 21 6.94 8.68 -29.06
C GLN A 21 6.45 7.23 -28.97
N LYS A 22 7.14 6.28 -29.61
CA LYS A 22 6.76 4.86 -29.63
C LYS A 22 7.43 4.02 -28.56
N ILE A 23 8.60 4.44 -28.08
CA ILE A 23 9.37 3.71 -27.06
C ILE A 23 9.22 4.36 -25.68
N SER A 24 9.18 3.52 -24.64
CA SER A 24 9.04 3.97 -23.25
C SER A 24 10.02 3.24 -22.33
N GLY A 25 10.17 3.72 -21.09
CA GLY A 25 10.94 3.02 -20.07
C GLY A 25 12.44 2.85 -20.39
N SER A 26 12.94 1.62 -20.28
CA SER A 26 14.34 1.26 -20.57
C SER A 26 14.71 1.47 -22.03
N ASP A 27 13.81 1.12 -22.94
CA ASP A 27 14.08 1.14 -24.38
C ASP A 27 14.35 2.57 -24.87
N ARG A 28 13.60 3.53 -24.31
CA ARG A 28 13.84 4.96 -24.55
C ARG A 28 15.26 5.39 -24.15
N ARG A 29 15.73 4.96 -22.98
CA ARG A 29 17.07 5.33 -22.49
C ARG A 29 18.19 4.68 -23.30
N ILE A 30 18.03 3.41 -23.66
CA ILE A 30 18.98 2.66 -24.47
C ILE A 30 19.07 3.25 -25.88
N TYR A 31 17.93 3.56 -26.49
CA TYR A 31 17.89 4.22 -27.79
C TYR A 31 18.69 5.53 -27.81
N LEU A 32 18.46 6.38 -26.81
CA LEU A 32 19.17 7.65 -26.68
C LEU A 32 20.65 7.48 -26.34
N ALA A 33 21.00 6.48 -25.53
CA ALA A 33 22.37 6.13 -25.24
C ALA A 33 23.11 5.67 -26.51
N GLN A 34 22.44 4.90 -27.37
CA GLN A 34 22.97 4.49 -28.66
C GLN A 34 23.16 5.69 -29.60
N LEU A 35 22.18 6.59 -29.68
CA LEU A 35 22.31 7.85 -30.42
C LEU A 35 23.48 8.67 -29.91
N SER A 36 23.61 8.81 -28.60
CA SER A 36 24.71 9.53 -27.95
C SER A 36 26.08 8.93 -28.28
N LYS A 37 26.20 7.59 -28.26
CA LYS A 37 27.44 6.89 -28.68
C LYS A 37 27.76 7.12 -30.15
N SER A 38 26.75 7.10 -31.03
CA SER A 38 26.94 7.34 -32.47
C SER A 38 27.45 8.75 -32.79
N LEU A 39 27.10 9.75 -31.96
CA LEU A 39 27.58 11.12 -32.09
C LEU A 39 29.03 11.32 -31.61
N GLY A 40 29.57 10.37 -30.84
CA GLY A 40 30.93 10.44 -30.31
C GLY A 40 31.10 11.47 -29.19
N TYR A 41 32.27 12.11 -29.13
CA TYR A 41 32.64 13.00 -28.03
C TYR A 41 31.70 14.21 -27.94
N GLY A 42 31.06 14.40 -26.78
CA GLY A 42 30.08 15.46 -26.54
C GLY A 42 28.64 15.11 -26.94
N GLY A 43 28.42 13.94 -27.55
CA GLY A 43 27.09 13.46 -27.94
C GLY A 43 26.12 13.36 -26.76
N MET A 44 26.60 13.00 -25.57
CA MET A 44 25.77 12.95 -24.35
C MET A 44 25.13 14.29 -24.02
N LYS A 45 25.92 15.37 -24.07
CA LYS A 45 25.44 16.71 -23.76
C LYS A 45 24.37 17.14 -24.76
N ILE A 46 24.62 16.93 -26.05
CA ILE A 46 23.70 17.29 -27.13
C ILE A 46 22.37 16.56 -26.98
N VAL A 47 22.41 15.25 -26.72
CA VAL A 47 21.20 14.44 -26.53
C VAL A 47 20.42 14.88 -25.29
N CYS A 48 21.10 15.18 -24.17
CA CYS A 48 20.45 15.68 -22.97
C CYS A 48 19.79 17.05 -23.20
N ASP A 49 20.50 17.96 -23.87
CA ASP A 49 20.05 19.32 -24.16
C ASP A 49 18.86 19.33 -25.15
N HIS A 50 18.84 18.45 -26.16
CA HIS A 50 17.77 18.42 -27.16
C HIS A 50 16.53 17.66 -26.73
N PHE A 51 16.67 16.56 -25.99
CA PHE A 51 15.54 15.70 -25.62
C PHE A 51 15.06 15.90 -24.18
N ASP A 52 15.58 16.92 -23.49
CA ASP A 52 15.27 17.28 -22.09
C ASP A 52 15.39 16.08 -21.13
N ILE A 53 16.52 15.38 -21.21
CA ILE A 53 16.77 14.17 -20.40
C ILE A 53 17.91 14.38 -19.44
N ASP A 54 17.71 13.89 -18.21
CA ASP A 54 18.74 13.95 -17.18
C ASP A 54 19.97 13.11 -17.56
N PHE A 55 21.14 13.69 -17.32
CA PHE A 55 22.42 13.07 -17.64
C PHE A 55 22.59 11.67 -17.02
N LYS A 56 22.11 11.45 -15.78
CA LYS A 56 22.22 10.13 -15.12
C LYS A 56 21.34 9.09 -15.79
N THR A 57 20.21 9.51 -16.35
CA THR A 57 19.29 8.65 -17.10
C THR A 57 19.95 8.16 -18.38
N LEU A 58 20.65 9.05 -19.10
CA LEU A 58 21.40 8.69 -20.29
C LEU A 58 22.62 7.81 -19.95
N GLN A 59 23.35 8.15 -18.88
CA GLN A 59 24.48 7.34 -18.40
C GLN A 59 24.04 5.94 -17.97
N LYS A 60 22.85 5.79 -17.37
CA LYS A 60 22.24 4.48 -17.07
C LYS A 60 22.05 3.67 -18.36
N GLY A 61 21.52 4.27 -19.42
CA GLY A 61 21.36 3.61 -20.73
C GLY A 61 22.70 3.20 -21.36
N ILE A 62 23.73 4.04 -21.24
CA ILE A 62 25.08 3.71 -21.74
C ILE A 62 25.64 2.48 -21.03
N ASN A 63 25.52 2.44 -19.70
CA ASN A 63 25.95 1.29 -18.90
C ASN A 63 25.14 0.03 -19.26
N GLU A 64 23.83 0.14 -19.48
CA GLU A 64 22.98 -0.97 -19.90
C GLU A 64 23.42 -1.57 -21.25
N ILE A 65 23.83 -0.73 -22.20
CA ILE A 65 24.42 -1.17 -23.49
C ILE A 65 25.76 -1.90 -23.27
N GLU A 66 26.62 -1.36 -22.41
CA GLU A 66 27.95 -1.94 -22.16
C GLU A 66 27.88 -3.26 -21.41
N THR A 67 26.95 -3.39 -20.46
CA THR A 67 26.75 -4.63 -19.72
C THR A 67 25.87 -5.64 -20.47
N GLY A 68 25.20 -5.23 -21.55
CA GLY A 68 24.26 -6.07 -22.32
C GLY A 68 23.02 -6.50 -21.53
N ALA A 69 22.67 -5.78 -20.46
CA ALA A 69 21.62 -6.16 -19.53
C ALA A 69 20.85 -4.93 -19.05
N PHE A 70 19.52 -5.02 -19.05
CA PHE A 70 18.66 -3.96 -18.54
C PHE A 70 18.81 -3.79 -17.03
N ARG A 71 18.89 -2.54 -16.56
CA ARG A 71 18.99 -2.26 -15.14
C ARG A 71 17.60 -2.13 -14.52
N ILE A 72 17.18 -3.22 -13.89
CA ILE A 72 15.93 -3.33 -13.14
C ILE A 72 16.00 -2.43 -11.91
N ASP A 73 14.99 -1.57 -11.74
CA ASP A 73 14.88 -0.72 -10.56
C ASP A 73 14.42 -1.56 -9.36
N ALA A 74 15.19 -1.50 -8.26
CA ALA A 74 14.90 -2.24 -7.04
C ALA A 74 13.83 -1.55 -6.18
N PHE A 75 12.63 -1.34 -6.74
CA PHE A 75 11.49 -0.76 -6.01
C PHE A 75 11.07 -1.63 -4.82
N ASP A 76 11.19 -2.94 -4.98
CA ASP A 76 10.99 -3.98 -3.96
C ASP A 76 11.95 -3.86 -2.78
N LYS A 77 13.07 -3.14 -2.90
CA LYS A 77 14.00 -2.90 -1.78
C LYS A 77 13.74 -1.57 -1.06
N ARG A 78 12.89 -0.72 -1.62
CA ARG A 78 12.56 0.59 -1.06
C ARG A 78 11.39 0.49 -0.07
N GLY A 79 11.29 1.49 0.80
CA GLY A 79 10.17 1.71 1.70
C GLY A 79 10.08 0.74 2.89
N ARG A 80 9.19 1.07 3.83
CA ARG A 80 8.91 0.21 4.98
C ARG A 80 8.10 -1.00 4.53
N LYS A 81 8.53 -2.20 4.93
CA LYS A 81 7.80 -3.43 4.63
C LYS A 81 6.55 -3.57 5.49
N LYS A 82 5.55 -4.26 4.93
CA LYS A 82 4.37 -4.66 5.68
C LYS A 82 4.78 -5.58 6.83
N ILE A 83 3.99 -5.61 7.90
CA ILE A 83 4.35 -6.36 9.10
C ILE A 83 4.29 -7.87 8.89
N GLU A 84 3.52 -8.32 7.91
CA GLU A 84 3.42 -9.71 7.45
C GLU A 84 4.76 -10.24 6.97
N VAL A 85 5.65 -9.38 6.49
CA VAL A 85 7.01 -9.78 6.08
C VAL A 85 7.88 -10.13 7.28
N SER A 86 7.74 -9.38 8.39
CA SER A 86 8.46 -9.68 9.64
C SER A 86 7.77 -10.75 10.49
N MET A 87 6.44 -10.84 10.42
CA MET A 87 5.61 -11.68 11.27
C MET A 87 4.55 -12.38 10.41
N PRO A 88 4.89 -13.50 9.75
CA PRO A 88 4.01 -14.15 8.77
C PRO A 88 2.71 -14.69 9.41
N ASN A 89 2.78 -15.17 10.65
CA ASN A 89 1.63 -15.76 11.34
C ASN A 89 0.70 -14.73 11.98
N LEU A 90 1.13 -13.47 12.10
CA LEU A 90 0.39 -12.45 12.85
C LEU A 90 -1.03 -12.24 12.32
N LEU A 91 -1.21 -12.27 11.00
CA LEU A 91 -2.50 -12.04 10.37
C LEU A 91 -3.47 -13.20 10.63
N ASN A 92 -2.98 -14.43 10.61
CA ASN A 92 -3.77 -15.61 11.00
C ASN A 92 -4.13 -15.56 12.48
N ASP A 93 -3.18 -15.20 13.35
CA ASP A 93 -3.44 -15.10 14.77
C ASP A 93 -4.44 -14.00 15.14
N ILE A 94 -4.37 -12.85 14.47
CA ILE A 94 -5.38 -11.79 14.57
C ILE A 94 -6.73 -12.32 14.11
N LYS A 95 -6.78 -13.03 12.99
CA LYS A 95 -8.02 -13.59 12.46
C LYS A 95 -8.66 -14.56 13.46
N ASP A 96 -7.90 -15.50 14.02
CA ASP A 96 -8.41 -16.46 15.01
C ASP A 96 -9.01 -15.77 16.24
N ILE A 97 -8.32 -14.74 16.75
CA ILE A 97 -8.79 -13.95 17.90
C ILE A 97 -10.09 -13.24 17.54
N VAL A 98 -10.13 -12.63 16.38
CA VAL A 98 -11.24 -11.80 15.93
C VAL A 98 -12.47 -12.64 15.56
N ASP A 99 -12.29 -13.79 14.90
CA ASP A 99 -13.36 -14.69 14.50
C ASP A 99 -14.19 -15.15 15.70
N SER A 100 -13.52 -15.48 16.81
CA SER A 100 -14.19 -15.92 18.05
C SER A 100 -15.14 -14.87 18.67
N GLU A 101 -14.87 -13.59 18.41
CA GLU A 101 -15.59 -12.43 18.98
C GLU A 101 -16.37 -11.64 17.92
N SER A 102 -16.46 -12.19 16.71
CA SER A 102 -17.15 -11.59 15.57
C SER A 102 -18.64 -11.91 15.59
N GLN A 103 -19.45 -10.93 15.20
CA GLN A 103 -20.91 -11.06 15.10
C GLN A 103 -21.41 -10.37 13.84
N THR A 104 -22.42 -10.95 13.21
CA THR A 104 -23.16 -10.29 12.13
C THR A 104 -23.81 -8.99 12.62
N ASP A 105 -23.99 -8.05 11.69
CA ASP A 105 -24.76 -6.83 11.90
C ASP A 105 -26.08 -7.10 12.65
N PRO A 106 -26.28 -6.51 13.85
CA PRO A 106 -27.53 -6.65 14.60
C PRO A 106 -28.79 -6.25 13.83
N ARG A 107 -28.67 -5.34 12.85
CA ARG A 107 -29.80 -4.92 12.01
C ARG A 107 -30.05 -5.86 10.83
N PHE A 108 -29.12 -6.77 10.55
CA PHE A 108 -29.14 -7.67 9.39
C PHE A 108 -29.33 -6.92 8.06
N GLU A 109 -28.88 -5.66 7.98
CA GLU A 109 -28.92 -4.87 6.74
C GLU A 109 -27.74 -5.23 5.83
N ASP A 110 -26.59 -5.58 6.43
CA ASP A 110 -25.36 -5.94 5.72
C ASP A 110 -24.73 -7.24 6.29
N ASN A 111 -23.95 -7.94 5.46
CA ASN A 111 -23.20 -9.14 5.83
C ASN A 111 -21.87 -8.82 6.53
N ARG A 112 -21.72 -7.62 7.08
CA ARG A 112 -20.49 -7.21 7.77
C ARG A 112 -20.36 -7.93 9.10
N LEU A 113 -19.14 -8.37 9.39
CA LEU A 113 -18.76 -8.94 10.67
C LEU A 113 -18.19 -7.86 11.57
N PHE A 114 -18.86 -7.64 12.68
CA PHE A 114 -18.49 -6.67 13.70
C PHE A 114 -17.81 -7.35 14.88
N THR A 115 -16.76 -6.71 15.38
CA THR A 115 -15.94 -7.25 16.46
C THR A 115 -16.07 -6.36 17.69
N ARG A 116 -16.27 -6.98 18.87
CA ARG A 116 -16.40 -6.24 20.14
C ARG A 116 -15.08 -5.90 20.80
N ILE A 117 -14.01 -6.57 20.39
CA ILE A 117 -12.68 -6.38 20.95
C ILE A 117 -12.01 -5.15 20.35
N THR A 118 -11.33 -4.38 21.19
CA THR A 118 -10.55 -3.23 20.73
C THR A 118 -9.15 -3.67 20.28
N PRO A 119 -8.45 -2.87 19.45
CA PRO A 119 -7.07 -3.20 19.04
C PRO A 119 -6.11 -3.42 20.22
N GLY A 120 -6.29 -2.73 21.34
CA GLY A 120 -5.48 -2.93 22.56
C GLY A 120 -5.72 -4.28 23.23
N VAL A 121 -6.96 -4.78 23.20
CA VAL A 121 -7.29 -6.13 23.69
C VAL A 121 -6.69 -7.18 22.77
N ILE A 122 -6.79 -7.00 21.44
CA ILE A 122 -6.13 -7.88 20.46
C ILE A 122 -4.63 -7.94 20.72
N LYS A 123 -3.97 -6.79 20.97
CA LYS A 123 -2.54 -6.74 21.31
C LYS A 123 -2.23 -7.56 22.57
N THR A 124 -3.08 -7.48 23.58
CA THR A 124 -2.92 -8.26 24.83
C THR A 124 -3.15 -9.75 24.61
N GLN A 125 -4.10 -10.14 23.76
CA GLN A 125 -4.36 -11.53 23.39
C GLN A 125 -3.23 -12.12 22.55
N LEU A 126 -2.66 -11.34 21.62
CA LEU A 126 -1.45 -11.72 20.89
C LEU A 126 -0.28 -11.95 21.83
N HIS A 127 -0.12 -11.10 22.86
CA HIS A 127 0.91 -11.34 23.87
C HIS A 127 0.72 -12.69 24.59
N LYS A 128 -0.53 -13.08 24.90
CA LYS A 128 -0.82 -14.41 25.47
C LYS A 128 -0.51 -15.57 24.52
N LYS A 129 -0.53 -15.34 23.20
CA LYS A 129 -0.09 -16.31 22.18
C LYS A 129 1.44 -16.41 22.04
N GLY A 130 2.23 -15.63 22.79
CA GLY A 130 3.69 -15.72 22.84
C GLY A 130 4.44 -14.58 22.14
N TYR A 131 3.74 -13.57 21.62
CA TYR A 131 4.36 -12.39 21.03
C TYR A 131 4.85 -11.40 22.10
N LYS A 132 6.02 -10.78 21.92
CA LYS A 132 6.47 -9.71 22.82
C LYS A 132 5.72 -8.40 22.54
N LEU A 133 5.37 -7.66 23.59
CA LEU A 133 4.63 -6.38 23.47
C LEU A 133 5.37 -5.31 22.66
N GLU A 134 6.70 -5.33 22.73
CA GLU A 134 7.60 -4.39 22.04
C GLU A 134 7.68 -4.65 20.54
N GLU A 135 7.62 -5.92 20.13
CA GLU A 135 7.67 -6.33 18.72
C GLU A 135 6.30 -6.18 18.04
N LEU A 136 5.22 -6.15 18.84
CA LEU A 136 3.87 -6.01 18.33
C LEU A 136 3.61 -4.61 17.76
N PRO A 137 2.85 -4.52 16.66
CA PRO A 137 2.47 -3.26 16.04
C PRO A 137 1.75 -2.30 16.98
N THR A 138 1.61 -1.05 16.53
CA THR A 138 0.74 -0.08 17.19
C THR A 138 -0.73 -0.48 17.03
N ASN A 139 -1.57 0.02 17.93
CA ASN A 139 -3.02 -0.22 17.89
C ASN A 139 -3.64 0.18 16.54
N GLN A 140 -3.14 1.24 15.90
CA GLN A 140 -3.61 1.67 14.59
C GLN A 140 -3.28 0.67 13.48
N THR A 141 -2.09 0.07 13.52
CA THR A 141 -1.73 -0.97 12.55
C THR A 141 -2.58 -2.22 12.73
N ILE A 142 -2.84 -2.63 13.97
CA ILE A 142 -3.78 -3.74 14.26
C ILE A 142 -5.18 -3.41 13.72
N TYR A 143 -5.67 -2.19 13.97
CA TYR A 143 -6.95 -1.72 13.45
C TYR A 143 -7.03 -1.85 11.93
N ASN A 144 -6.01 -1.35 11.21
CA ASN A 144 -5.95 -1.45 9.75
C ASN A 144 -5.93 -2.92 9.28
N LYS A 145 -5.19 -3.81 9.98
CA LYS A 145 -5.12 -5.24 9.63
C LYS A 145 -6.45 -5.96 9.83
N VAL A 146 -7.18 -5.64 10.89
CA VAL A 146 -8.52 -6.19 11.13
C VAL A 146 -9.52 -5.71 10.06
N ASN A 147 -9.43 -4.44 9.65
CA ASN A 147 -10.24 -3.93 8.54
C ASN A 147 -9.87 -4.57 7.19
N GLU A 148 -8.57 -4.78 6.91
CA GLU A 148 -8.10 -5.50 5.72
C GLU A 148 -8.62 -6.95 5.67
N LEU A 149 -8.81 -7.58 6.83
CA LEU A 149 -9.41 -8.91 6.98
C LEU A 149 -10.93 -8.92 6.75
N GLY A 150 -11.57 -7.76 6.60
CA GLY A 150 -13.02 -7.63 6.36
C GLY A 150 -13.88 -7.48 7.62
N TYR A 151 -13.27 -7.34 8.79
CA TYR A 151 -14.01 -7.08 10.03
C TYR A 151 -14.14 -5.58 10.28
N SER A 152 -15.15 -5.20 11.04
CA SER A 152 -15.36 -3.81 11.48
C SER A 152 -15.43 -3.73 12.99
N PHE A 153 -14.74 -2.74 13.57
CA PHE A 153 -14.90 -2.46 14.99
C PHE A 153 -16.25 -1.78 15.23
N SER A 154 -17.01 -2.29 16.20
CA SER A 154 -18.24 -1.62 16.63
C SER A 154 -18.34 -1.54 18.14
N THR A 155 -18.90 -0.43 18.59
CA THR A 155 -19.30 -0.25 19.98
C THR A 155 -20.76 -0.72 20.11
N ILE A 156 -21.07 -1.98 19.83
CA ILE A 156 -22.45 -2.48 19.97
C ILE A 156 -22.82 -2.47 21.46
N GLN A 157 -23.53 -1.43 21.90
CA GLN A 157 -24.31 -1.47 23.13
C GLN A 157 -25.55 -2.33 22.86
N LYS A 158 -25.60 -3.54 23.41
CA LYS A 158 -26.71 -4.47 23.20
C LYS A 158 -28.06 -3.86 23.63
N THR A 159 -28.11 -3.28 24.82
CA THR A 159 -29.28 -2.58 25.35
C THR A 159 -28.85 -1.71 26.53
N LYS A 160 -29.36 -0.48 26.63
CA LYS A 160 -29.41 0.24 27.91
C LYS A 160 -30.75 -0.11 28.57
N PRO A 161 -30.80 -0.96 29.60
CA PRO A 161 -32.05 -1.26 30.26
C PRO A 161 -32.62 0.03 30.86
N ILE A 162 -33.87 0.36 30.50
CA ILE A 162 -34.60 1.46 31.12
C ILE A 162 -34.87 1.03 32.56
N LYS A 163 -34.25 1.69 33.55
CA LYS A 163 -34.59 1.46 34.97
C LYS A 163 -36.04 1.90 35.21
N LYS A 164 -36.73 1.19 36.12
CA LYS A 164 -38.14 1.34 36.56
C LYS A 164 -38.90 2.56 36.00
N ILE A 165 -39.99 2.27 35.29
CA ILE A 165 -40.97 3.27 34.82
C ILE A 165 -42.00 3.49 35.95
N ALA A 166 -42.46 4.72 36.20
CA ALA A 166 -43.42 5.04 37.28
C ALA A 166 -44.71 4.19 37.21
N GLU A 167 -45.13 3.81 36.01
CA GLU A 167 -46.31 2.96 35.76
C GLU A 167 -46.15 1.54 36.30
N THR A 168 -44.92 1.02 36.40
CA THR A 168 -44.68 -0.36 36.88
C THR A 168 -45.06 -0.53 38.35
N ASP A 169 -44.75 0.45 39.21
CA ASP A 169 -45.10 0.39 40.63
C ASP A 169 -46.63 0.48 40.84
N ALA A 170 -47.37 1.14 39.95
CA ALA A 170 -48.85 1.18 39.97
C ALA A 170 -49.46 -0.18 39.57
N ILE A 171 -48.90 -0.84 38.55
CA ILE A 171 -49.31 -2.18 38.11
C ILE A 171 -49.08 -3.21 39.23
N PHE A 172 -47.93 -3.17 39.91
CA PHE A 172 -47.63 -4.08 41.02
C PHE A 172 -48.56 -3.86 42.22
N LYS A 173 -48.99 -2.62 42.49
CA LYS A 173 -49.97 -2.32 43.55
C LYS A 173 -51.36 -2.89 43.22
N LYS A 174 -51.81 -2.74 41.97
CA LYS A 174 -53.11 -3.26 41.52
C LYS A 174 -53.19 -4.79 41.66
N ASN A 175 -52.19 -5.51 41.14
CA ASN A 175 -52.14 -6.97 41.23
C ASN A 175 -52.03 -7.52 42.66
N LYS A 176 -51.56 -6.71 43.61
CA LYS A 176 -51.49 -7.06 45.04
C LYS A 176 -52.81 -6.80 45.77
N ALA A 177 -53.65 -5.92 45.26
CA ALA A 177 -54.98 -5.63 45.79
C ALA A 177 -56.05 -6.62 45.28
N ASP A 178 -55.82 -7.24 44.13
CA ASP A 178 -56.71 -8.25 43.51
C ASP A 178 -56.46 -9.69 44.03
N LYS A 179 -55.68 -9.85 45.11
CA LYS A 179 -55.38 -11.12 45.80
C LYS A 179 -55.90 -11.08 47.22
#